data_AF-A0A178IJJ9-F1
#
_entry.id   AF-A0A178IJJ9-F1
#
_cell.length_a   1.000
_cell.length_b   1.000
_cell.length_c   1.000
_cell.angle_alpha   90.00
_cell.angle_beta   90.00
_cell.angle_gamma   90.00
#
_symmetry.space_group_name_H-M   'P 1'
#
loop_
_entity.id
_entity.type
_entity.pdbx_description
1 polymer ?
#
loop_
_entity_poly.entity_id
_entity_poly.type
_entity_poly.pdbx_seq_one_letter_code
_entity_poly.pdbx_strand_id
1 'polypeptide(L)'
;MSTRFLFFLFAGLPVCAWALLSGSGTLFAAREKERERVFDVTGIVRARLDDGQLVIAHDEIPGYMGAMTMAFTPAGPEEAAGVAVNDRVRFRLRVNGGRSRAEAFVVTGRAAAPGKPATSSQGGARRGRLREGDAVPAFSLFDERGQPLTAEALRGRLTIVTFIFTRCPVPEYCPAISRKFDQLQPAVRKGLPAESAAKVRLLSITLDPEFDRPDILKAYGEAMGADPAIWNFATGEKAEIDALVKAFAVYRENNGVTLDHTLATALIGPDGRVADIWRGNGWTVDEVIASLRKAANVTGR
;
A
#
# COMPACT_ATOMS: atom_id res chain seq x y z
N MET A 1 -55.88 -56.53 46.82
CA MET A 1 -54.53 -56.66 47.43
C MET A 1 -53.99 -55.25 47.60
N SER A 2 -54.09 -54.56 48.75
CA SER A 2 -53.40 -54.79 50.04
C SER A 2 -51.90 -55.08 49.79
N THR A 3 -50.90 -54.34 50.27
CA THR A 3 -50.70 -53.83 51.65
C THR A 3 -49.59 -52.74 51.70
N ARG A 4 -49.73 -51.85 52.70
CA ARG A 4 -48.91 -50.77 53.31
C ARG A 4 -47.37 -50.92 53.34
N PHE A 5 -46.65 -49.77 53.44
CA PHE A 5 -45.96 -49.32 54.68
C PHE A 5 -45.50 -47.83 54.64
N LEU A 6 -45.80 -47.12 55.73
CA LEU A 6 -45.35 -45.76 56.13
C LEU A 6 -43.91 -45.81 56.67
N PHE A 7 -43.16 -44.70 56.62
CA PHE A 7 -42.62 -43.99 57.80
C PHE A 7 -41.96 -42.65 57.43
N PHE A 8 -41.78 -41.82 58.45
CA PHE A 8 -41.91 -40.36 58.52
C PHE A 8 -40.57 -39.60 58.78
N LEU A 9 -40.56 -38.29 58.48
CA LEU A 9 -39.99 -37.13 59.23
C LEU A 9 -38.46 -36.88 59.36
N PHE A 10 -38.02 -35.68 58.91
CA PHE A 10 -37.48 -34.49 59.67
C PHE A 10 -36.66 -33.61 58.70
N ALA A 11 -37.14 -32.43 58.28
CA ALA A 11 -36.97 -31.09 58.87
C ALA A 11 -35.59 -30.42 58.64
N GLY A 12 -35.59 -29.21 58.06
CA GLY A 12 -34.40 -28.33 57.98
C GLY A 12 -34.48 -27.17 56.98
N LEU A 13 -35.36 -26.18 57.26
CA LEU A 13 -35.28 -24.70 57.16
C LEU A 13 -34.32 -23.95 56.15
N PRO A 14 -34.57 -22.65 55.86
CA PRO A 14 -34.68 -22.05 54.53
C PRO A 14 -33.54 -21.08 54.18
N VAL A 15 -33.44 -20.66 52.91
CA VAL A 15 -32.66 -19.47 52.52
C VAL A 15 -33.56 -18.42 51.89
N CYS A 16 -33.33 -17.19 52.35
CA CYS A 16 -34.15 -16.00 52.27
C CYS A 16 -34.43 -15.45 50.86
N ALA A 17 -35.68 -15.01 50.77
CA ALA A 17 -36.29 -13.91 50.02
C ALA A 17 -35.44 -12.67 49.66
N TRP A 18 -35.78 -12.13 48.47
CA TRP A 18 -35.99 -10.71 48.10
C TRP A 18 -34.78 -9.82 47.79
N ALA A 19 -34.75 -9.23 46.59
CA ALA A 19 -35.49 -7.99 46.29
C ALA A 19 -35.28 -7.53 44.84
N LEU A 20 -36.39 -7.21 44.17
CA LEU A 20 -36.44 -6.37 42.97
C LEU A 20 -36.15 -4.92 43.36
N LEU A 21 -35.32 -4.22 42.58
CA LEU A 21 -35.33 -2.76 42.54
C LEU A 21 -35.15 -2.25 41.11
N SER A 22 -36.15 -1.47 40.75
CA SER A 22 -36.43 -0.72 39.53
C SER A 22 -35.30 0.19 39.06
N GLY A 23 -35.19 0.36 37.75
CA GLY A 23 -34.23 1.26 37.14
C GLY A 23 -34.60 2.74 37.24
N SER A 24 -33.59 3.58 36.99
CA SER A 24 -33.63 4.80 36.18
C SER A 24 -32.36 5.61 36.45
N GLY A 25 -31.72 6.09 35.39
CA GLY A 25 -30.86 7.27 35.48
C GLY A 25 -29.40 7.04 35.13
N THR A 26 -29.02 7.64 34.00
CA THR A 26 -27.66 8.02 33.61
C THR A 26 -26.72 6.90 33.16
N LEU A 27 -26.96 6.44 31.92
CA LEU A 27 -25.88 6.11 30.99
C LEU A 27 -25.02 7.36 30.77
N PHE A 28 -24.10 7.67 31.68
CA PHE A 28 -22.91 8.41 31.30
C PHE A 28 -22.06 7.45 30.48
N ALA A 29 -22.25 7.48 29.16
CA ALA A 29 -21.22 7.04 28.24
C ALA A 29 -20.02 7.98 28.49
N ALA A 30 -19.11 7.54 29.36
CA ALA A 30 -17.80 8.14 29.50
C ALA A 30 -17.13 7.93 28.13
N ARG A 31 -17.25 8.94 27.27
CA ARG A 31 -16.45 9.08 26.06
C ARG A 31 -15.02 9.15 26.54
N GLU A 32 -14.32 8.03 26.48
CA GLU A 32 -12.90 7.96 26.81
C GLU A 32 -12.21 8.97 25.89
N LYS A 33 -11.77 10.07 26.49
CA LYS A 33 -11.11 11.17 25.79
C LYS A 33 -9.85 10.56 25.20
N GLU A 34 -9.83 10.29 23.88
CA GLU A 34 -8.64 9.77 23.19
C GLU A 34 -7.46 10.67 23.57
N ARG A 35 -6.57 10.13 24.42
CA ARG A 35 -5.48 10.93 24.96
C ARG A 35 -4.50 11.18 23.84
N GLU A 36 -4.18 12.45 23.61
CA GLU A 36 -3.09 12.83 22.73
C GLU A 36 -1.81 12.12 23.20
N ARG A 37 -1.18 11.37 22.31
CA ARG A 37 0.10 10.70 22.57
C ARG A 37 1.17 11.42 21.78
N VAL A 38 2.28 11.72 22.44
CA VAL A 38 3.45 12.37 21.83
C VAL A 38 4.62 11.41 21.93
N PHE A 39 5.32 11.20 20.83
CA PHE A 39 6.49 10.34 20.77
C PHE A 39 7.68 11.09 20.21
N ASP A 40 8.86 10.85 20.77
CA ASP A 40 10.12 11.25 20.15
C ASP A 40 10.49 10.25 19.07
N VAL A 41 10.77 10.75 17.88
CA VAL A 41 11.09 9.94 16.71
C VAL A 41 12.42 10.40 16.16
N THR A 42 13.30 9.44 15.89
CA THR A 42 14.53 9.66 15.13
C THR A 42 14.47 8.88 13.84
N GLY A 43 15.09 9.38 12.78
CA GLY A 43 15.06 8.68 11.50
C GLY A 43 15.86 9.37 10.41
N ILE A 44 15.92 8.75 9.25
CA ILE A 44 16.57 9.31 8.06
C ILE A 44 15.50 9.65 7.03
N VAL A 45 15.53 10.87 6.54
CA VAL A 45 14.61 11.34 5.50
C VAL A 45 14.97 10.65 4.18
N ARG A 46 14.06 9.86 3.63
CA ARG A 46 14.26 9.09 2.40
C ARG A 46 13.67 9.78 1.18
N ALA A 47 12.55 10.47 1.33
CA ALA A 47 11.92 11.23 0.25
C ALA A 47 11.02 12.35 0.80
N ARG A 48 10.66 13.27 -0.09
CA ARG A 48 9.60 14.27 0.13
C ARG A 48 8.52 14.06 -0.93
N LEU A 49 7.28 13.94 -0.49
CA LEU A 49 6.12 13.79 -1.36
C LEU A 49 5.61 15.17 -1.83
N ASP A 50 4.88 15.19 -2.93
CA ASP A 50 4.40 16.42 -3.57
C ASP A 50 3.34 17.14 -2.71
N ASP A 51 2.72 16.45 -1.75
CA ASP A 51 1.77 16.98 -0.76
C ASP A 51 2.43 17.51 0.53
N GLY A 52 3.76 17.55 0.57
CA GLY A 52 4.55 18.06 1.69
C GLY A 52 4.91 17.02 2.75
N GLN A 53 4.42 15.78 2.66
CA GLN A 53 4.82 14.72 3.58
C GLN A 53 6.30 14.34 3.43
N LEU A 54 6.92 13.93 4.54
CA LEU A 54 8.27 13.39 4.55
C LEU A 54 8.24 11.87 4.72
N VAL A 55 8.82 11.14 3.78
CA VAL A 55 9.04 9.71 3.92
C VAL A 55 10.31 9.53 4.75
N ILE A 56 10.17 9.00 5.96
CA ILE A 56 11.27 8.87 6.93
C ILE A 56 11.40 7.40 7.31
N ALA A 57 12.60 6.86 7.13
CA ALA A 57 13.03 5.61 7.76
C ALA A 57 13.29 5.91 9.22
N HIS A 58 12.28 5.74 10.07
CA HIS A 58 12.40 6.03 11.49
C HIS A 58 12.94 4.82 12.26
N ASP A 59 13.74 5.11 13.27
CA ASP A 59 14.15 4.13 14.28
C ASP A 59 12.92 3.70 15.09
N GLU A 60 13.05 2.65 15.90
CA GLU A 60 11.95 2.21 16.79
C GLU A 60 11.39 3.37 17.62
N ILE A 61 10.06 3.46 17.70
CA ILE A 61 9.34 4.40 18.55
C ILE A 61 8.82 3.62 19.76
N PRO A 62 9.48 3.71 20.93
CA PRO A 62 9.15 2.89 22.09
C PRO A 62 7.67 3.01 22.49
N GLY A 63 7.01 1.86 22.62
CA GLY A 63 5.59 1.78 23.02
C GLY A 63 4.60 2.25 21.95
N TYR A 64 5.03 2.44 20.70
CA TYR A 64 4.16 2.79 19.59
C TYR A 64 4.33 1.87 18.38
N MET A 65 5.55 1.78 17.83
CA MET A 65 5.83 0.99 16.63
C MET A 65 7.32 0.73 16.41
N GLY A 66 7.64 -0.40 15.78
CA GLY A 66 9.02 -0.76 15.40
C GLY A 66 9.59 0.16 14.32
N ALA A 67 10.89 0.02 14.03
CA ALA A 67 11.55 0.77 12.97
C ALA A 67 10.96 0.41 11.60
N MET A 68 10.64 1.42 10.79
CA MET A 68 10.13 1.27 9.42
C MET A 68 10.23 2.59 8.65
N THR A 69 10.00 2.53 7.33
CA THR A 69 9.91 3.73 6.50
C THR A 69 8.46 4.08 6.19
N MET A 70 8.02 5.26 6.64
CA MET A 70 6.65 5.73 6.39
C MET A 70 6.59 7.24 6.18
N ALA A 71 5.48 7.70 5.62
CA ALA A 71 5.21 9.12 5.44
C ALA A 71 4.74 9.76 6.75
N PHE A 72 5.37 10.87 7.10
CA PHE A 72 5.02 11.73 8.23
C PHE A 72 4.51 13.06 7.69
N THR A 73 3.35 13.49 8.16
CA THR A 73 2.74 14.77 7.80
C THR A 73 3.26 15.86 8.74
N PRO A 74 4.03 16.85 8.26
CA PRO A 74 4.44 17.98 9.09
C PRO A 74 3.22 18.74 9.66
N ALA A 75 3.35 19.31 10.86
CA ALA A 75 2.32 20.15 11.47
C ALA A 75 2.03 21.43 10.65
N GLY A 76 3.06 21.97 10.00
CA GLY A 76 2.99 23.05 9.03
C GLY A 76 4.09 22.98 7.96
N PRO A 77 3.97 23.72 6.85
CA PRO A 77 4.98 23.74 5.78
C PRO A 77 6.36 24.26 6.24
N GLU A 78 6.39 25.16 7.22
CA GLU A 78 7.61 25.69 7.85
C GLU A 78 8.38 24.64 8.67
N GLU A 79 7.66 23.70 9.27
CA GLU A 79 8.17 22.71 10.22
C GLU A 79 9.22 21.78 9.59
N ALA A 80 9.10 21.55 8.27
CA ALA A 80 9.97 20.68 7.50
C ALA A 80 10.81 21.44 6.46
N ALA A 81 10.77 22.78 6.43
CA ALA A 81 11.40 23.58 5.38
C ALA A 81 12.93 23.41 5.31
N GLY A 82 13.58 23.20 6.46
CA GLY A 82 15.03 22.99 6.57
C GLY A 82 15.50 21.53 6.43
N VAL A 83 14.59 20.59 6.18
CA VAL A 83 14.88 19.16 6.18
C VAL A 83 15.09 18.65 4.74
N ALA A 84 16.27 18.11 4.46
CA ALA A 84 16.62 17.54 3.16
C ALA A 84 16.60 16.01 3.16
N VAL A 85 16.53 15.43 1.95
CA VAL A 85 16.70 13.98 1.77
C VAL A 85 18.11 13.56 2.21
N ASN A 86 18.19 12.43 2.91
CA ASN A 86 19.36 11.87 3.62
C ASN A 86 19.73 12.58 4.93
N ASP A 87 19.00 13.59 5.37
CA ASP A 87 19.21 14.14 6.72
C ASP A 87 18.73 13.13 7.77
N ARG A 88 19.54 12.94 8.82
CA ARG A 88 19.10 12.28 10.04
C ARG A 88 18.38 13.32 10.88
N VAL A 89 17.13 13.05 11.20
CA VAL A 89 16.24 13.98 11.90
C VAL A 89 15.78 13.40 13.22
N ARG A 90 15.54 14.29 14.20
CA ARG A 90 14.73 14.04 15.38
C ARG A 90 13.48 14.92 15.29
N PHE A 91 12.31 14.41 15.63
CA PHE A 91 11.07 15.17 15.65
C PHE A 91 10.08 14.58 16.65
N ARG A 92 9.00 15.30 16.95
CA ARG A 92 7.90 14.80 17.79
C ARG A 92 6.73 14.37 16.94
N LEU A 93 6.25 13.16 17.15
CA LEU A 93 5.03 12.63 16.54
C LEU A 93 3.87 12.79 17.51
N ARG A 94 2.90 13.66 17.18
CA ARG A 94 1.63 13.77 17.89
C ARG A 94 0.59 12.89 17.23
N VAL A 95 -0.08 12.06 18.02
CA VAL A 95 -1.16 11.17 17.58
C VAL A 95 -2.42 11.49 18.38
N ASN A 96 -3.48 11.87 17.69
CA ASN A 96 -4.79 12.19 18.28
C ASN A 96 -5.91 11.63 17.39
N GLY A 97 -6.71 10.70 17.92
CA GLY A 97 -7.89 10.14 17.24
C GLY A 97 -7.64 9.63 15.83
N GLY A 98 -6.53 8.91 15.63
CA GLY A 98 -6.14 8.34 14.33
C GLY A 98 -5.45 9.31 13.37
N ARG A 99 -5.24 10.59 13.75
CA ARG A 99 -4.46 11.55 12.97
C ARG A 99 -3.08 11.71 13.58
N SER A 100 -2.06 11.69 12.74
CA SER A 100 -0.68 11.97 13.14
C SER A 100 -0.15 13.27 12.52
N ARG A 101 0.64 14.01 13.30
CA ARG A 101 1.38 15.20 12.87
C ARG A 101 2.79 15.16 13.44
N ALA A 102 3.77 15.46 12.60
CA ALA A 102 5.17 15.56 12.97
C ALA A 102 5.55 17.03 13.16
N GLU A 103 6.14 17.36 14.30
CA GLU A 103 6.53 18.72 14.67
C GLU A 103 7.96 18.77 15.22
N ALA A 104 8.52 19.97 15.32
CA ALA A 104 9.83 20.23 15.90
C ALA A 104 10.96 19.39 15.26
N PHE A 105 11.06 19.39 13.94
CA PHE A 105 12.15 18.72 13.24
C PHE A 105 13.50 19.37 13.57
N VAL A 106 14.47 18.54 13.96
CA VAL A 106 15.86 18.91 14.18
C VAL A 106 16.74 18.00 13.36
N VAL A 107 17.56 18.58 12.47
CA VAL A 107 18.61 17.83 11.76
C VAL A 107 19.73 17.52 12.74
N THR A 108 19.94 16.24 13.00
CA THR A 108 20.94 15.71 13.96
C THR A 108 22.19 15.17 13.28
N GLY A 109 22.17 15.08 11.94
CA GLY A 109 23.30 14.65 11.13
C GLY A 109 22.87 14.44 9.68
N ARG A 110 23.80 13.98 8.85
CA ARG A 110 23.52 13.60 7.47
C ARG A 110 24.03 12.17 7.26
N ALA A 111 23.14 11.29 6.84
CA ALA A 111 23.54 9.94 6.47
C ALA A 111 24.48 10.02 5.27
N ALA A 112 25.54 9.19 5.25
CA ALA A 112 26.44 9.12 4.12
C ALA A 112 25.62 8.81 2.86
N ALA A 113 25.74 9.67 1.84
CA ALA A 113 25.11 9.41 0.56
C ALA A 113 25.60 8.05 0.03
N PRO A 114 24.73 7.20 -0.54
CA PRO A 114 25.21 6.06 -1.31
C PRO A 114 26.17 6.59 -2.37
N GLY A 115 27.37 5.99 -2.45
CA GLY A 115 28.45 6.45 -3.31
C GLY A 115 27.98 6.68 -4.75
N LYS A 116 28.31 7.84 -5.32
CA LYS A 116 28.01 8.18 -6.72
C LYS A 116 28.57 7.11 -7.66
N PRO A 117 27.77 6.52 -8.57
CA PRO A 117 28.32 5.91 -9.76
C PRO A 117 28.94 7.01 -10.64
N ALA A 118 30.08 6.68 -11.24
CA ALA A 118 30.90 7.59 -12.03
C ALA A 118 30.10 8.33 -13.11
N THR A 119 30.39 9.64 -13.20
CA THR A 119 29.90 10.51 -14.25
C THR A 119 30.48 10.07 -15.60
N SER A 120 29.61 9.68 -16.53
CA SER A 120 29.88 9.86 -17.96
C SER A 120 28.78 10.74 -18.52
N SER A 121 29.18 11.92 -18.97
CA SER A 121 28.33 12.83 -19.74
C SER A 121 28.06 12.22 -21.10
N GLN A 122 26.80 12.16 -21.53
CA GLN A 122 26.31 12.46 -22.89
C GLN A 122 24.79 12.72 -22.81
N GLY A 123 24.34 13.78 -23.47
CA GLY A 123 23.01 14.37 -23.30
C GLY A 123 21.86 13.51 -23.80
N GLY A 124 20.73 13.55 -23.08
CA GLY A 124 19.46 12.96 -23.53
C GLY A 124 18.45 12.76 -22.40
N ALA A 125 17.52 13.71 -22.28
CA ALA A 125 16.31 13.70 -21.44
C ALA A 125 16.53 13.58 -19.92
N ARG A 126 15.61 14.17 -19.14
CA ARG A 126 15.56 14.14 -17.67
C ARG A 126 15.28 12.70 -17.17
N ARG A 127 16.26 11.80 -17.30
CA ARG A 127 16.14 10.36 -17.01
C ARG A 127 16.00 10.11 -15.51
N GLY A 128 14.83 9.66 -15.08
CA GLY A 128 14.68 9.05 -13.76
C GLY A 128 13.25 8.87 -13.26
N ARG A 129 12.24 9.53 -13.83
CA ARG A 129 10.85 9.44 -13.38
C ARG A 129 9.90 9.52 -14.57
N LEU A 130 9.18 8.44 -14.84
CA LEU A 130 8.13 8.38 -15.86
C LEU A 130 7.02 9.40 -15.55
N ARG A 131 6.54 10.03 -16.62
CA ARG A 131 5.41 10.98 -16.67
C ARG A 131 4.42 10.53 -17.74
N GLU A 132 3.22 11.11 -17.71
CA GLU A 132 2.28 10.97 -18.82
C GLU A 132 2.93 11.33 -20.16
N GLY A 133 2.68 10.52 -21.17
CA GLY A 133 3.26 10.61 -22.51
C GLY A 133 4.63 9.92 -22.67
N ASP A 134 5.33 9.59 -21.58
CA ASP A 134 6.61 8.87 -21.67
C ASP A 134 6.38 7.43 -22.13
N ALA A 135 7.32 6.90 -22.92
CA ALA A 135 7.33 5.49 -23.29
C ALA A 135 7.74 4.64 -22.08
N VAL A 136 7.05 3.52 -21.87
CA VAL A 136 7.47 2.52 -20.88
C VAL A 136 8.83 1.97 -21.30
N PRO A 137 9.82 1.88 -20.38
CA PRO A 137 11.11 1.29 -20.71
C PRO A 137 10.95 -0.16 -21.14
N ALA A 138 11.85 -0.64 -22.00
CA ALA A 138 11.94 -2.06 -22.29
C ALA A 138 12.23 -2.83 -21.00
N PHE A 139 11.60 -3.99 -20.86
CA PHE A 139 11.82 -4.93 -19.77
C PHE A 139 11.61 -6.35 -20.27
N SER A 140 12.22 -7.30 -19.58
CA SER A 140 12.01 -8.73 -19.79
C SER A 140 11.72 -9.41 -18.46
N LEU A 141 10.44 -9.68 -18.21
CA LEU A 141 9.95 -10.36 -17.02
C LEU A 141 9.35 -11.72 -17.40
N PHE A 142 8.81 -12.41 -16.40
CA PHE A 142 7.97 -13.58 -16.60
C PHE A 142 6.77 -13.53 -15.66
N ASP A 143 5.66 -14.11 -16.12
CA ASP A 143 4.40 -14.13 -15.39
C ASP A 143 4.35 -15.27 -14.34
N GLU A 144 3.23 -15.36 -13.62
CA GLU A 144 2.99 -16.40 -12.60
C GLU A 144 2.92 -17.84 -13.15
N ARG A 145 2.92 -18.01 -14.48
CA ARG A 145 3.01 -19.29 -15.21
C ARG A 145 4.40 -19.53 -15.81
N GLY A 146 5.37 -18.66 -15.53
CA GLY A 146 6.71 -18.69 -16.10
C GLY A 146 6.76 -18.33 -17.58
N GLN A 147 5.73 -17.69 -18.14
CA GLN A 147 5.73 -17.25 -19.53
C GLN A 147 6.43 -15.90 -19.65
N PRO A 148 7.23 -15.67 -20.71
CA PRO A 148 7.87 -14.38 -20.94
C PRO A 148 6.85 -13.23 -21.03
N LEU A 149 7.14 -12.13 -20.34
CA LEU A 149 6.35 -10.91 -20.36
C LEU A 149 7.28 -9.72 -20.67
N THR A 150 7.09 -9.09 -21.82
CA THR A 150 7.90 -7.94 -22.25
C THR A 150 7.06 -6.67 -22.39
N ALA A 151 7.71 -5.52 -22.53
CA ALA A 151 7.04 -4.24 -22.77
C ALA A 151 6.17 -4.27 -24.05
N GLU A 152 6.57 -5.03 -25.06
CA GLU A 152 5.82 -5.18 -26.32
C GLU A 152 4.49 -5.88 -26.11
N ALA A 153 4.39 -6.80 -25.14
CA ALA A 153 3.15 -7.49 -24.82
C ALA A 153 2.05 -6.54 -24.27
N LEU A 154 2.44 -5.35 -23.83
CA LEU A 154 1.53 -4.29 -23.38
C LEU A 154 0.90 -3.53 -24.57
N ARG A 155 1.49 -3.59 -25.76
CA ARG A 155 0.97 -2.86 -26.93
C ARG A 155 -0.35 -3.44 -27.41
N GLY A 156 -1.20 -2.56 -27.95
CA GLY A 156 -2.57 -2.89 -28.36
C GLY A 156 -3.54 -3.12 -27.21
N ARG A 157 -3.11 -2.95 -25.96
CA ARG A 157 -3.89 -3.15 -24.73
C ARG A 157 -3.93 -1.89 -23.88
N LEU A 158 -4.89 -1.82 -22.96
CA LEU A 158 -4.90 -0.83 -21.89
C LEU A 158 -4.45 -1.54 -20.62
N THR A 159 -3.22 -1.29 -20.15
CA THR A 159 -2.67 -2.02 -19.01
C THR A 159 -2.56 -1.15 -17.78
N ILE A 160 -3.24 -1.51 -16.70
CA ILE A 160 -3.00 -0.92 -15.38
C ILE A 160 -1.87 -1.69 -14.71
N VAL A 161 -0.74 -1.02 -14.46
CA VAL A 161 0.44 -1.60 -13.82
C VAL A 161 0.56 -1.09 -12.39
N THR A 162 0.89 -1.98 -11.44
CA THR A 162 1.20 -1.63 -10.06
C THR A 162 2.37 -2.46 -9.52
N PHE A 163 2.88 -2.08 -8.35
CA PHE A 163 3.97 -2.77 -7.67
C PHE A 163 3.52 -3.30 -6.30
N ILE A 164 3.80 -4.57 -6.01
CA ILE A 164 3.47 -5.25 -4.76
C ILE A 164 4.61 -6.17 -4.30
N PHE A 165 4.54 -6.75 -3.11
CA PHE A 165 5.26 -7.98 -2.79
C PHE A 165 4.39 -8.83 -1.86
N THR A 166 4.49 -10.16 -1.98
CA THR A 166 3.47 -11.04 -1.38
C THR A 166 3.49 -11.06 0.16
N ARG A 167 4.63 -10.75 0.76
CA ARG A 167 4.84 -10.72 2.22
C ARG A 167 4.62 -9.37 2.89
N CYS A 168 4.06 -8.39 2.18
CA CYS A 168 3.84 -7.05 2.73
C CYS A 168 2.91 -7.11 3.96
N PRO A 169 3.39 -6.72 5.17
CA PRO A 169 2.61 -6.87 6.39
C PRO A 169 1.62 -5.72 6.62
N VAL A 170 1.72 -4.62 5.84
CA VAL A 170 0.96 -3.39 6.06
C VAL A 170 -0.37 -3.43 5.30
N PRO A 171 -1.54 -3.51 5.97
CA PRO A 171 -2.84 -3.68 5.31
C PRO A 171 -3.21 -2.58 4.32
N GLU A 172 -2.71 -1.36 4.52
CA GLU A 172 -2.96 -0.16 3.73
C GLU A 172 -2.08 -0.08 2.45
N TYR A 173 -1.10 -0.97 2.29
CA TYR A 173 -0.16 -0.96 1.16
C TYR A 173 -0.53 -2.04 0.14
N CYS A 174 0.31 -3.07 -0.05
CA CYS A 174 0.08 -4.10 -1.06
C CYS A 174 -1.29 -4.77 -0.94
N PRO A 175 -1.78 -5.16 0.25
CA PRO A 175 -3.12 -5.74 0.41
C PRO A 175 -4.23 -4.77 -0.03
N ALA A 176 -4.13 -3.47 0.28
CA ALA A 176 -5.13 -2.48 -0.14
C ALA A 176 -5.13 -2.28 -1.66
N ILE A 177 -3.95 -2.19 -2.28
CA ILE A 177 -3.82 -2.08 -3.74
C ILE A 177 -4.37 -3.33 -4.43
N SER A 178 -4.03 -4.53 -3.95
CA SER A 178 -4.55 -5.78 -4.48
C SER A 178 -6.08 -5.88 -4.33
N ARG A 179 -6.68 -5.42 -3.22
CA ARG A 179 -8.14 -5.31 -3.10
C ARG A 179 -8.76 -4.35 -4.12
N LYS A 180 -8.10 -3.24 -4.43
CA LYS A 180 -8.58 -2.32 -5.49
C LYS A 180 -8.46 -2.95 -6.88
N PHE A 181 -7.41 -3.73 -7.12
CA PHE A 181 -7.26 -4.48 -8.37
C PHE A 181 -8.35 -5.54 -8.53
N ASP A 182 -8.72 -6.24 -7.46
CA ASP A 182 -9.88 -7.15 -7.47
C ASP A 182 -11.17 -6.41 -7.86
N GLN A 183 -11.42 -5.24 -7.25
CA GLN A 183 -12.57 -4.39 -7.56
C GLN A 183 -12.55 -3.83 -9.01
N LEU A 184 -11.37 -3.61 -9.59
CA LEU A 184 -11.24 -3.15 -10.97
C LEU A 184 -11.76 -4.18 -11.97
N GLN A 185 -11.63 -5.48 -11.71
CA GLN A 185 -12.06 -6.53 -12.65
C GLN A 185 -13.54 -6.43 -13.03
N PRO A 186 -14.51 -6.40 -12.08
CA PRO A 186 -15.91 -6.19 -12.41
C PRO A 186 -16.20 -4.75 -12.87
N ALA A 187 -15.47 -3.75 -12.37
CA ALA A 187 -15.66 -2.35 -12.76
C ALA A 187 -15.31 -2.11 -14.23
N VAL A 188 -14.25 -2.75 -14.74
CA VAL A 188 -13.85 -2.72 -16.16
C VAL A 188 -14.97 -3.31 -17.03
N ARG A 189 -15.51 -4.47 -16.64
CA ARG A 189 -16.58 -5.15 -17.38
C ARG A 189 -17.88 -4.33 -17.45
N LYS A 190 -18.22 -3.64 -16.37
CA LYS A 190 -19.44 -2.82 -16.27
C LYS A 190 -19.26 -1.41 -16.84
N GLY A 191 -18.04 -0.87 -16.74
CA GLY A 191 -17.74 0.54 -16.97
C GLY A 191 -17.31 0.89 -18.38
N LEU A 192 -16.94 -0.10 -19.20
CA LEU A 192 -16.45 0.08 -20.58
C LEU A 192 -17.29 -0.71 -21.59
N PRO A 193 -17.35 -0.28 -22.86
CA PRO A 193 -17.84 -1.11 -23.96
C PRO A 193 -17.12 -2.46 -24.02
N ALA A 194 -17.83 -3.52 -24.43
CA ALA A 194 -17.31 -4.89 -24.37
C ALA A 194 -15.99 -5.08 -25.15
N GLU A 195 -15.86 -4.44 -26.31
CA GLU A 195 -14.66 -4.47 -27.14
C GLU A 195 -13.46 -3.78 -26.48
N SER A 196 -13.71 -2.75 -25.68
CA SER A 196 -12.67 -2.04 -24.93
C SER A 196 -12.29 -2.80 -23.66
N ALA A 197 -13.29 -3.29 -22.92
CA ALA A 197 -13.09 -4.10 -21.72
C ALA A 197 -12.24 -5.35 -22.01
N ALA A 198 -12.45 -6.01 -23.15
CA ALA A 198 -11.66 -7.18 -23.57
C ALA A 198 -10.15 -6.90 -23.77
N LYS A 199 -9.78 -5.63 -24.01
CA LYS A 199 -8.39 -5.20 -24.21
C LYS A 199 -7.71 -4.72 -22.93
N VAL A 200 -8.45 -4.58 -21.83
CA VAL A 200 -7.88 -4.16 -20.54
C VAL A 200 -7.10 -5.30 -19.91
N ARG A 201 -5.94 -4.99 -19.33
CA ARG A 201 -5.15 -5.91 -18.50
C ARG A 201 -4.76 -5.20 -17.20
N LEU A 202 -4.66 -5.97 -16.14
CA LEU A 202 -4.13 -5.57 -14.84
C LEU A 202 -2.84 -6.35 -14.62
N LEU A 203 -1.78 -5.67 -14.23
CA LEU A 203 -0.46 -6.25 -14.04
C LEU A 203 0.12 -5.81 -12.69
N SER A 204 0.39 -6.77 -11.82
CA SER A 204 1.09 -6.54 -10.55
C SER A 204 2.52 -7.06 -10.64
N ILE A 205 3.51 -6.17 -10.55
CA ILE A 205 4.94 -6.52 -10.62
C ILE A 205 5.50 -6.61 -9.20
N THR A 206 6.25 -7.67 -8.89
CA THR A 206 6.83 -7.82 -7.55
C THR A 206 7.96 -6.80 -7.29
N LEU A 207 8.07 -6.36 -6.03
CA LEU A 207 9.20 -5.63 -5.47
C LEU A 207 10.27 -6.57 -4.86
N ASP A 208 9.93 -7.83 -4.59
CA ASP A 208 10.75 -8.84 -3.92
C ASP A 208 11.02 -10.07 -4.81
N PRO A 209 11.74 -9.93 -5.94
CA PRO A 209 11.92 -11.02 -6.90
C PRO A 209 12.70 -12.23 -6.34
N GLU A 210 13.45 -12.06 -5.25
CA GLU A 210 14.20 -13.14 -4.61
C GLU A 210 13.27 -14.10 -3.86
N PHE A 211 12.15 -13.60 -3.32
CA PHE A 211 11.14 -14.42 -2.65
C PHE A 211 9.94 -14.73 -3.57
N ASP A 212 9.44 -13.74 -4.29
CA ASP A 212 8.22 -13.83 -5.10
C ASP A 212 8.50 -14.54 -6.43
N ARG A 213 8.67 -15.87 -6.35
CA ARG A 213 8.74 -16.78 -7.49
C ARG A 213 7.36 -16.95 -8.15
N PRO A 214 7.27 -17.43 -9.41
CA PRO A 214 6.00 -17.55 -10.14
C PRO A 214 4.90 -18.31 -9.41
N ASP A 215 5.24 -19.40 -8.74
CA ASP A 215 4.33 -20.23 -7.93
C ASP A 215 3.77 -19.47 -6.71
N ILE A 216 4.61 -18.68 -6.04
CA ILE A 216 4.20 -17.83 -4.90
C ILE A 216 3.27 -16.71 -5.39
N LEU A 217 3.60 -16.07 -6.51
CA LEU A 217 2.76 -15.04 -7.12
C LEU A 217 1.41 -15.60 -7.58
N LYS A 218 1.40 -16.82 -8.14
CA LYS A 218 0.17 -17.51 -8.51
C LYS A 218 -0.73 -17.73 -7.30
N ALA A 219 -0.18 -18.29 -6.23
CA ALA A 219 -0.94 -18.53 -4.99
C ALA A 219 -1.45 -17.23 -4.37
N TYR A 220 -0.65 -16.16 -4.39
CA TYR A 220 -1.06 -14.84 -3.94
C TYR A 220 -2.22 -14.28 -4.77
N GLY A 221 -2.13 -14.38 -6.10
CA GLY A 221 -3.19 -13.93 -7.01
C GLY A 221 -4.51 -14.66 -6.78
N GLU A 222 -4.45 -15.99 -6.63
CA GLU A 222 -5.63 -16.81 -6.31
C GLU A 222 -6.27 -16.39 -4.98
N ALA A 223 -5.46 -16.16 -3.94
CA ALA A 223 -5.95 -15.69 -2.64
C ALA A 223 -6.57 -14.28 -2.70
N MET A 224 -6.12 -13.44 -3.64
CA MET A 224 -6.65 -12.08 -3.87
C MET A 224 -7.85 -12.03 -4.84
N GLY A 225 -8.30 -13.17 -5.38
CA GLY A 225 -9.43 -13.22 -6.32
C GLY A 225 -9.08 -12.82 -7.76
N ALA A 226 -7.81 -12.93 -8.16
CA ALA A 226 -7.39 -12.59 -9.51
C ALA A 226 -7.99 -13.54 -10.55
N ASP A 227 -8.67 -12.98 -11.55
CA ASP A 227 -9.03 -13.69 -12.76
C ASP A 227 -7.86 -13.63 -13.75
N PRO A 228 -7.22 -14.77 -14.07
CA PRO A 228 -6.02 -14.82 -14.90
C PRO A 228 -6.24 -14.33 -16.33
N ALA A 229 -7.49 -14.16 -16.78
CA ALA A 229 -7.80 -13.58 -18.09
C ALA A 229 -7.59 -12.05 -18.15
N ILE A 230 -7.60 -11.37 -16.99
CA ILE A 230 -7.46 -9.92 -16.90
C ILE A 230 -6.34 -9.49 -15.97
N TRP A 231 -6.12 -10.16 -14.84
CA TRP A 231 -5.13 -9.78 -13.82
C TRP A 231 -4.02 -10.82 -13.69
N ASN A 232 -2.81 -10.41 -14.05
CA ASN A 232 -1.61 -11.23 -13.96
C ASN A 232 -0.56 -10.61 -13.04
N PHE A 233 0.39 -11.44 -12.62
CA PHE A 233 1.48 -11.07 -11.74
C PHE A 233 2.81 -11.36 -12.42
N ALA A 234 3.81 -10.54 -12.19
CA ALA A 234 5.11 -10.71 -12.83
C ALA A 234 6.27 -10.58 -11.84
N THR A 235 7.30 -11.38 -12.11
CA THR A 235 8.60 -11.33 -11.47
C THR A 235 9.69 -11.47 -12.52
N GLY A 236 10.94 -11.33 -12.11
CA GLY A 236 12.06 -11.23 -13.03
C GLY A 236 13.40 -11.20 -12.33
N GLU A 237 14.44 -11.05 -13.12
CA GLU A 237 15.77 -10.78 -12.59
C GLU A 237 15.76 -9.50 -11.75
N LYS A 238 16.52 -9.50 -10.65
CA LYS A 238 16.57 -8.37 -9.74
C LYS A 238 16.90 -7.06 -10.46
N ALA A 239 17.83 -7.09 -11.43
CA ALA A 239 18.22 -5.92 -12.22
C ALA A 239 17.07 -5.34 -13.05
N GLU A 240 16.18 -6.18 -13.60
CA GLU A 240 15.01 -5.75 -14.37
C GLU A 240 13.98 -5.08 -13.45
N ILE A 241 13.72 -5.67 -12.28
CA ILE A 241 12.83 -5.08 -11.26
C ILE A 241 13.40 -3.75 -10.76
N ASP A 242 14.71 -3.68 -10.48
CA ASP A 242 15.38 -2.45 -10.04
C ASP A 242 15.23 -1.32 -11.08
N ALA A 243 15.36 -1.65 -12.38
CA ALA A 243 15.19 -0.70 -13.47
C ALA A 243 13.75 -0.16 -13.56
N LEU A 244 12.75 -1.04 -13.42
CA LEU A 244 11.34 -0.64 -13.41
C LEU A 244 10.98 0.19 -12.19
N VAL A 245 11.37 -0.25 -11.00
CA VAL A 245 11.18 0.49 -9.74
C VAL A 245 11.74 1.91 -9.86
N LYS A 246 12.95 2.05 -10.42
CA LYS A 246 13.55 3.35 -10.70
C LYS A 246 12.74 4.16 -11.72
N ALA A 247 12.35 3.56 -12.85
CA ALA A 247 11.62 4.26 -13.91
C ALA A 247 10.27 4.81 -13.42
N PHE A 248 9.51 4.02 -12.67
CA PHE A 248 8.23 4.45 -12.08
C PHE A 248 8.41 5.39 -10.86
N ALA A 249 9.66 5.62 -10.44
CA ALA A 249 10.04 6.36 -9.24
C ALA A 249 9.36 5.80 -7.97
N VAL A 250 9.40 4.48 -7.84
CA VAL A 250 9.05 3.75 -6.63
C VAL A 250 10.30 3.70 -5.74
N TYR A 251 10.20 4.19 -4.51
CA TYR A 251 11.20 3.91 -3.49
C TYR A 251 11.09 2.45 -3.07
N ARG A 252 12.23 1.77 -2.91
CA ARG A 252 12.30 0.42 -2.35
C ARG A 252 13.64 0.20 -1.64
N GLU A 253 13.60 -0.18 -0.37
CA GLU A 253 14.77 -0.53 0.45
C GLU A 253 14.45 -1.75 1.32
N ASN A 254 15.41 -2.66 1.49
CA ASN A 254 15.28 -3.75 2.45
C ASN A 254 15.85 -3.28 3.80
N ASN A 255 15.01 -3.27 4.85
CA ASN A 255 15.42 -2.83 6.19
C ASN A 255 15.89 -3.98 7.09
N GLY A 256 16.06 -5.19 6.54
CA GLY A 256 16.45 -6.40 7.25
C GLY A 256 15.28 -7.20 7.83
N VAL A 257 14.08 -6.62 7.86
CA VAL A 257 12.83 -7.28 8.31
C VAL A 257 11.83 -7.39 7.17
N THR A 258 11.65 -6.32 6.40
CA THR A 258 10.72 -6.21 5.28
C THR A 258 11.25 -5.25 4.22
N LEU A 259 10.50 -5.08 3.13
CA LEU A 259 10.73 -4.03 2.15
C LEU A 259 9.95 -2.77 2.52
N ASP A 260 10.70 -1.69 2.74
CA ASP A 260 10.18 -0.34 2.78
C ASP A 260 9.97 0.15 1.34
N HIS A 261 8.77 0.63 1.01
CA HIS A 261 8.48 1.06 -0.35
C HIS A 261 7.42 2.15 -0.46
N THR A 262 7.40 2.87 -1.59
CA THR A 262 6.26 3.71 -1.97
C THR A 262 5.33 2.95 -2.92
N LEU A 263 4.16 3.52 -3.20
CA LEU A 263 3.18 2.95 -4.13
C LEU A 263 3.08 3.77 -5.40
N ALA A 264 2.96 3.09 -6.54
CA ALA A 264 2.65 3.71 -7.81
C ALA A 264 1.78 2.77 -8.63
N THR A 265 0.73 3.32 -9.22
CA THR A 265 -0.12 2.64 -10.20
C THR A 265 -0.14 3.49 -11.47
N ALA A 266 -0.03 2.88 -12.64
CA ALA A 266 -0.02 3.60 -13.91
C ALA A 266 -0.94 2.94 -14.92
N LEU A 267 -1.59 3.75 -15.75
CA LEU A 267 -2.27 3.30 -16.94
C LEU A 267 -1.32 3.42 -18.13
N ILE A 268 -1.04 2.31 -18.80
CA ILE A 268 -0.29 2.24 -20.04
C ILE A 268 -1.28 2.12 -21.20
N GLY A 269 -1.15 3.03 -22.16
CA GLY A 269 -1.91 3.05 -23.39
C GLY A 269 -1.46 1.98 -24.39
N PRO A 270 -2.28 1.70 -25.42
CA PRO A 270 -2.00 0.68 -26.43
C PRO A 270 -0.79 0.99 -27.31
N ASP A 271 -0.32 2.23 -27.31
CA ASP A 271 0.93 2.66 -27.96
C ASP A 271 2.18 2.37 -27.13
N GLY A 272 2.03 1.85 -25.91
CA GLY A 272 3.12 1.58 -24.97
C GLY A 272 3.59 2.81 -24.18
N ARG A 273 2.77 3.88 -24.13
CA ARG A 273 3.07 5.09 -23.37
C ARG A 273 2.23 5.19 -22.10
N VAL A 274 2.74 5.89 -21.10
CA VAL A 274 1.99 6.18 -19.87
C VAL A 274 0.87 7.16 -20.20
N ALA A 275 -0.38 6.75 -20.01
CA ALA A 275 -1.55 7.60 -20.19
C ALA A 275 -2.00 8.27 -18.87
N ASP A 276 -1.72 7.64 -17.72
CA ASP A 276 -1.99 8.19 -16.39
C ASP A 276 -1.04 7.56 -15.35
N ILE A 277 -0.75 8.26 -14.25
CA ILE A 277 0.07 7.74 -13.16
C ILE A 277 -0.36 8.28 -11.79
N TRP A 278 -0.80 7.38 -10.93
CA TRP A 278 -1.18 7.65 -9.55
C TRP A 278 -0.07 7.24 -8.59
N ARG A 279 0.30 8.15 -7.69
CA ARG A 279 1.32 7.92 -6.67
C ARG A 279 0.66 7.78 -5.31
N GLY A 280 1.10 6.81 -4.53
CA GLY A 280 0.40 6.40 -3.32
C GLY A 280 -0.78 5.47 -3.61
N ASN A 281 -1.65 5.30 -2.62
CA ASN A 281 -2.85 4.47 -2.68
C ASN A 281 -4.15 5.31 -2.72
N GLY A 282 -4.08 6.61 -2.95
CA GLY A 282 -5.25 7.50 -2.84
C GLY A 282 -6.29 7.36 -3.95
N TRP A 283 -5.90 6.83 -5.11
CA TRP A 283 -6.76 6.70 -6.28
C TRP A 283 -7.98 5.80 -6.04
N THR A 284 -9.08 6.07 -6.72
CA THR A 284 -10.32 5.30 -6.62
C THR A 284 -10.56 4.44 -7.86
N VAL A 285 -11.37 3.40 -7.74
CA VAL A 285 -11.77 2.55 -8.87
C VAL A 285 -12.44 3.41 -9.96
N ASP A 286 -13.31 4.35 -9.58
CA ASP A 286 -14.02 5.22 -10.51
C ASP A 286 -13.08 6.14 -11.29
N GLU A 287 -12.04 6.68 -10.65
CA GLU A 287 -11.00 7.46 -11.31
C GLU A 287 -10.26 6.63 -12.37
N VAL A 288 -9.87 5.40 -12.03
CA VAL A 288 -9.20 4.50 -13.00
C VAL A 288 -10.12 4.15 -14.17
N ILE A 289 -11.41 3.89 -13.92
CA ILE A 289 -12.40 3.64 -14.98
C ILE A 289 -12.58 4.88 -15.87
N ALA A 290 -12.58 6.09 -15.30
CA ALA A 290 -12.64 7.32 -16.08
C ALA A 290 -11.40 7.49 -16.98
N SER A 291 -10.20 7.23 -16.47
CA SER A 291 -8.96 7.28 -17.26
C SER A 291 -8.95 6.20 -18.36
N LEU A 292 -9.45 4.99 -18.08
CA LEU A 292 -9.61 3.94 -19.09
C LEU A 292 -10.58 4.35 -20.21
N ARG A 293 -11.72 4.98 -19.89
CA ARG A 293 -12.67 5.51 -20.90
C ARG A 293 -12.01 6.55 -21.79
N LYS A 294 -11.28 7.49 -21.17
CA LYS A 294 -10.55 8.53 -21.89
C LYS A 294 -9.52 7.91 -22.85
N ALA A 295 -8.72 6.97 -22.37
CA ALA A 295 -7.69 6.31 -23.17
C ALA A 295 -8.27 5.45 -24.32
N ALA A 296 -9.37 4.72 -24.07
CA ALA A 296 -10.03 3.93 -25.10
C ALA A 296 -10.56 4.78 -26.27
N ASN A 297 -11.11 5.97 -25.97
CA ASN A 297 -11.67 6.89 -26.96
C ASN A 297 -10.60 7.57 -27.83
N VAL A 298 -9.39 7.78 -27.32
CA VAL A 298 -8.28 8.37 -28.10
C VAL A 298 -7.85 7.44 -29.23
N THR A 299 -7.91 6.14 -29.03
CA THR A 299 -7.55 5.13 -30.04
C THR A 299 -8.65 4.78 -31.05
N GLY A 300 -9.87 5.29 -30.87
CA GLY A 300 -10.98 5.07 -31.80
C GLY A 300 -11.08 6.07 -32.94
N ARG A 301 -10.18 7.06 -33.01
CA ARG A 301 -10.03 8.02 -34.12
C ARG A 301 -8.77 7.71 -34.91
#